data_AF-A0A7L4QH94-F1
#
_entry.id   AF-A0A7L4QH94-F1
#
_cell.length_a   1.000
_cell.length_b   1.000
_cell.length_c   1.000
_cell.angle_alpha   90.00
_cell.angle_beta   90.00
_cell.angle_gamma   90.00
#
_symmetry.space_group_name_H-M   'P 1'
#
loop_
_entity.id
_entity.type
_entity.pdbx_description
1 polymer ?
#
loop_
_entity_poly.entity_id
_entity_poly.type
_entity_poly.pdbx_seq_one_letter_code
_entity_poly.pdbx_strand_id
1 'polypeptide(L)'
;MKYISFFLMILLFNIPFFMAQDISFDEYPSNPVFDPATRAYYPTVIFDINKFSGHGGSAYYKMWYNDGSGGIYLTKSDDGILWEAVTALNGLSSAYHPVVLYDANEFGGGGINYKIWYWVGGSLESINSIRYAESTDGVNWINDQPIQQHASDSSLQLVTNYSLYNHYFYHLYGPGYVIYNPAGTNVGSTTPDNKKDDEVFSYKYIMYYDSSSEGTSPNQTNEDTSLAYSANGIYWIRYGDKPVLISSGDPNDWDGKYSYRVSVVKIDNIYHLWYSGANGLGPEYYAQGIGHATSIDGINWTKEAFPVFHSNDGKEWRNARTYTPLVLYDRNGFETGSCPNLKMWFNGKTGSEYTIGYAYGCVPQTSSKKLSPTMFYNVKVVEIFNPTSNIHYIGGGGFTQGAVLTRNVDNIIQIGVQNRGILKAKNVSITVEGSPSCVDIDIKQSKVDIFPKSTYYFDVTINPKCEKGNYKLVFLVQGNNISQIEEFEFSVE
;
A
#
# COMPACT_ATOMS: atom_id res chain seq x y z
N MET A 1 6.52 25.64 -68.33
CA MET A 1 5.75 25.90 -67.10
C MET A 1 6.15 24.80 -66.12
N LYS A 2 7.16 25.05 -65.28
CA LYS A 2 7.01 25.37 -63.85
C LYS A 2 6.33 24.25 -63.04
N TYR A 3 7.16 23.36 -62.51
CA TYR A 3 6.84 22.57 -61.32
C TYR A 3 6.67 23.51 -60.11
N ILE A 4 5.73 23.21 -59.23
CA ILE A 4 5.66 23.79 -57.88
C ILE A 4 5.58 22.62 -56.91
N SER A 5 6.58 22.50 -56.04
CA SER A 5 6.62 21.50 -54.98
C SER A 5 5.87 22.06 -53.76
N PHE A 6 5.00 21.24 -53.15
CA PHE A 6 4.32 21.59 -51.91
C PHE A 6 5.09 20.97 -50.73
N PHE A 7 5.72 21.80 -49.91
CA PHE A 7 6.45 21.36 -48.72
C PHE A 7 5.45 21.13 -47.58
N LEU A 8 5.16 19.87 -47.24
CA LEU A 8 4.35 19.54 -46.07
C LEU A 8 5.25 19.53 -44.83
N MET A 9 5.23 20.61 -44.05
CA MET A 9 6.03 20.73 -42.84
C MET A 9 5.35 19.97 -41.69
N ILE A 10 5.74 18.72 -41.48
CA ILE A 10 5.27 17.90 -40.35
C ILE A 10 5.87 18.46 -39.06
N LEU A 11 5.04 19.12 -38.24
CA LEU A 11 5.38 19.43 -36.86
C LEU A 11 5.35 18.13 -36.05
N LEU A 12 6.50 17.47 -35.92
CA LEU A 12 6.70 16.40 -34.95
C LEU A 12 6.71 17.02 -33.54
N PHE A 13 5.53 17.10 -32.92
CA PHE A 13 5.44 17.20 -31.47
C PHE A 13 6.09 15.95 -30.88
N ASN A 14 7.31 16.11 -30.36
CA ASN A 14 7.94 15.13 -29.50
C ASN A 14 7.21 15.12 -28.15
N ILE A 15 6.01 14.53 -28.13
CA ILE A 15 5.44 14.02 -26.90
C ILE A 15 6.35 12.85 -26.51
N PRO A 16 7.02 12.86 -25.35
CA PRO A 16 7.74 11.70 -24.89
C PRO A 16 6.71 10.60 -24.61
N PHE A 17 6.62 9.63 -25.52
CA PHE A 17 6.07 8.32 -25.22
C PHE A 17 6.99 7.71 -24.15
N PHE A 18 6.65 7.96 -22.89
CA PHE A 18 7.06 7.07 -21.82
C PHE A 18 6.42 5.73 -22.13
N MET A 19 7.21 4.82 -22.70
CA MET A 19 6.88 3.40 -22.73
C MET A 19 6.61 3.03 -21.27
N ALA A 20 5.36 2.64 -20.96
CA ALA A 20 5.05 2.12 -19.65
C ALA A 20 6.00 0.96 -19.37
N GLN A 21 6.45 0.84 -18.12
CA GLN A 21 7.25 -0.31 -17.73
C GLN A 21 6.39 -1.56 -17.96
N ASP A 22 6.87 -2.51 -18.77
CA ASP A 22 6.17 -3.77 -19.01
C ASP A 22 5.99 -4.50 -17.67
N ILE A 23 4.77 -4.49 -17.13
CA ILE A 23 4.39 -5.26 -15.95
C ILE A 23 3.58 -6.46 -16.41
N SER A 24 4.20 -7.64 -16.36
CA SER A 24 3.53 -8.92 -16.60
C SER A 24 3.29 -9.67 -15.29
N PHE A 25 2.23 -10.47 -15.29
CA PHE A 25 1.92 -11.44 -14.24
C PHE A 25 1.91 -12.85 -14.81
N ASP A 26 2.63 -13.76 -14.16
CA ASP A 26 2.47 -15.19 -14.32
C ASP A 26 1.38 -15.69 -13.36
N GLU A 27 0.36 -16.35 -13.90
CA GLU A 27 -0.68 -17.00 -13.09
C GLU A 27 -0.13 -18.29 -12.45
N TYR A 28 -0.33 -18.47 -11.15
CA TYR A 28 0.19 -19.63 -10.43
C TYR A 28 -0.39 -20.94 -10.98
N PRO A 29 0.45 -21.92 -11.40
CA PRO A 29 -0.03 -23.11 -12.12
C PRO A 29 -1.02 -24.00 -11.37
N SER A 30 -1.00 -23.94 -10.04
CA SER A 30 -1.88 -24.74 -9.16
C SER A 30 -2.99 -23.90 -8.53
N ASN A 31 -3.45 -22.83 -9.21
CA ASN A 31 -4.63 -22.09 -8.79
C ASN A 31 -5.91 -22.97 -8.80
N PRO A 32 -6.89 -22.69 -7.92
CA PRO A 32 -6.89 -21.61 -6.92
C PRO A 32 -6.00 -21.93 -5.71
N VAL A 33 -5.39 -20.90 -5.12
CA VAL A 33 -4.60 -21.05 -3.88
C VAL A 33 -5.46 -21.12 -2.62
N PHE A 34 -6.73 -20.68 -2.71
CA PHE A 34 -7.63 -20.66 -1.58
C PHE A 34 -9.07 -20.96 -1.99
N ASP A 35 -9.56 -22.09 -1.50
CA ASP A 35 -10.88 -22.67 -1.75
C ASP A 35 -11.46 -23.26 -0.43
N PRO A 36 -12.00 -22.41 0.47
CA PRO A 36 -12.64 -22.86 1.70
C PRO A 36 -14.06 -23.37 1.45
N ALA A 37 -14.65 -24.08 2.42
CA ALA A 37 -16.01 -24.62 2.30
C ALA A 37 -17.13 -23.54 2.23
N THR A 38 -16.82 -22.31 2.64
CA THR A 38 -17.60 -21.10 2.35
C THR A 38 -17.05 -20.45 1.08
N ARG A 39 -17.84 -19.73 0.30
CA ARG A 39 -17.29 -18.89 -0.79
C ARG A 39 -16.16 -17.98 -0.28
N ALA A 40 -15.14 -17.75 -1.10
CA ALA A 40 -14.09 -16.78 -0.82
C ALA A 40 -14.16 -15.63 -1.83
N TYR A 41 -14.47 -14.41 -1.38
CA TYR A 41 -14.81 -13.31 -2.28
C TYR A 41 -14.29 -11.94 -1.80
N TYR A 42 -13.92 -11.05 -2.73
CA TYR A 42 -13.35 -9.72 -2.49
C TYR A 42 -12.19 -9.72 -1.48
N PRO A 43 -11.04 -10.33 -1.80
CA PRO A 43 -9.89 -10.31 -0.90
C PRO A 43 -9.41 -8.89 -0.61
N THR A 44 -9.04 -8.67 0.66
CA THR A 44 -7.95 -7.77 1.02
C THR A 44 -6.85 -8.58 1.68
N VAL A 45 -5.66 -8.55 1.10
CA VAL A 45 -4.43 -9.15 1.61
C VAL A 45 -3.50 -8.04 2.05
N ILE A 46 -2.92 -8.17 3.25
CA ILE A 46 -1.88 -7.29 3.74
C ILE A 46 -0.62 -8.11 4.00
N PHE A 47 0.54 -7.51 3.70
CA PHE A 47 1.85 -8.03 4.06
C PHE A 47 2.48 -7.19 5.19
N ASP A 48 3.10 -7.84 6.17
CA ASP A 48 4.08 -7.21 7.07
C ASP A 48 5.26 -8.15 7.32
N ILE A 49 6.46 -7.70 6.94
CA ILE A 49 7.73 -8.42 7.20
C ILE A 49 7.98 -8.66 8.71
N ASN A 50 7.35 -7.89 9.60
CA ASN A 50 7.42 -8.08 11.05
C ASN A 50 6.31 -8.99 11.60
N LYS A 51 5.57 -9.69 10.72
CA LYS A 51 4.45 -10.60 11.05
C LYS A 51 3.38 -9.95 11.93
N PHE A 52 2.99 -8.74 11.56
CA PHE A 52 2.02 -7.89 12.27
C PHE A 52 2.44 -7.49 13.69
N SER A 53 3.72 -7.63 14.05
CA SER A 53 4.30 -7.09 15.29
C SER A 53 3.61 -7.49 16.61
N GLY A 54 2.84 -8.58 16.61
CA GLY A 54 2.04 -9.03 17.76
C GLY A 54 0.58 -8.54 17.78
N HIS A 55 0.17 -7.72 16.81
CA HIS A 55 -1.20 -7.25 16.63
C HIS A 55 -2.07 -8.38 16.03
N GLY A 56 -2.49 -9.32 16.90
CA GLY A 56 -3.18 -10.55 16.52
C GLY A 56 -2.25 -11.67 16.03
N GLY A 57 -2.79 -12.61 15.25
CA GLY A 57 -2.06 -13.80 14.81
C GLY A 57 -0.86 -13.50 13.91
N SER A 58 0.32 -14.00 14.29
CA SER A 58 1.58 -13.87 13.54
C SER A 58 1.57 -14.70 12.25
N ALA A 59 1.76 -14.03 11.11
CA ALA A 59 2.06 -14.57 9.78
C ALA A 59 2.58 -13.42 8.90
N TYR A 60 3.29 -13.69 7.80
CA TYR A 60 3.68 -12.61 6.87
C TYR A 60 2.49 -11.97 6.15
N TYR A 61 1.47 -12.78 5.83
CA TYR A 61 0.26 -12.38 5.15
C TYR A 61 -0.98 -12.60 6.01
N LYS A 62 -1.90 -11.64 5.98
CA LYS A 62 -3.28 -11.76 6.47
C LYS A 62 -4.22 -11.46 5.32
N MET A 63 -5.27 -12.26 5.14
CA MET A 63 -6.31 -12.05 4.12
C MET A 63 -7.69 -12.00 4.77
N TRP A 64 -8.39 -10.89 4.54
CA TRP A 64 -9.80 -10.72 4.85
C TRP A 64 -10.63 -10.94 3.58
N TYR A 65 -11.69 -11.75 3.67
CA TYR A 65 -12.56 -12.05 2.53
C TYR A 65 -14.01 -12.24 3.00
N ASN A 66 -14.96 -12.06 2.09
CA ASN A 66 -16.41 -12.21 2.31
C ASN A 66 -16.94 -13.55 1.76
N ASP A 67 -18.00 -14.09 2.39
CA ASP A 67 -18.67 -15.34 2.00
C ASP A 67 -19.85 -15.15 1.01
N GLY A 68 -20.08 -13.93 0.53
CA GLY A 68 -21.25 -13.58 -0.29
C GLY A 68 -22.59 -13.62 0.45
N SER A 69 -22.58 -13.83 1.77
CA SER A 69 -23.76 -13.97 2.65
C SER A 69 -23.74 -13.00 3.85
N GLY A 70 -22.77 -12.08 3.89
CA GLY A 70 -22.64 -11.03 4.90
C GLY A 70 -21.67 -11.37 6.03
N GLY A 71 -21.00 -12.53 5.96
CA GLY A 71 -19.87 -12.88 6.80
C GLY A 71 -18.56 -12.41 6.18
N ILE A 72 -17.64 -11.95 7.03
CA ILE A 72 -16.24 -11.72 6.65
C ILE A 72 -15.37 -12.58 7.57
N TYR A 73 -14.30 -13.12 7.00
CA TYR A 73 -13.37 -14.04 7.65
C TYR A 73 -11.94 -13.60 7.43
N LEU A 74 -11.06 -13.94 8.37
CA LEU A 74 -9.62 -13.78 8.30
C LEU A 74 -8.95 -15.15 8.09
N THR A 75 -7.97 -15.22 7.20
CA THR A 75 -6.96 -16.29 7.16
C THR A 75 -5.54 -15.71 7.10
N LYS A 76 -4.53 -16.56 7.33
CA LYS A 76 -3.12 -16.22 7.46
C LYS A 76 -2.27 -17.09 6.54
N SER A 77 -1.14 -16.57 6.08
CA SER A 77 -0.17 -17.32 5.29
C SER A 77 1.25 -16.79 5.50
N ASP A 78 2.24 -17.68 5.40
CA ASP A 78 3.67 -17.31 5.45
C ASP A 78 4.33 -17.21 4.06
N ASP A 79 3.62 -17.50 2.97
CA ASP A 79 4.09 -17.37 1.58
C ASP A 79 3.10 -16.64 0.64
N GLY A 80 1.83 -16.54 1.05
CA GLY A 80 0.73 -15.98 0.26
C GLY A 80 -0.01 -17.01 -0.61
N ILE A 81 0.38 -18.29 -0.52
CA ILE A 81 -0.11 -19.41 -1.35
C ILE A 81 -0.79 -20.45 -0.45
N LEU A 82 -0.12 -20.87 0.63
CA LEU A 82 -0.66 -21.83 1.58
C LEU A 82 -1.33 -21.08 2.73
N TRP A 83 -2.66 -21.18 2.80
CA TRP A 83 -3.50 -20.46 3.76
C TRP A 83 -3.94 -21.34 4.92
N GLU A 84 -3.93 -20.77 6.13
CA GLU A 84 -4.36 -21.42 7.36
C GLU A 84 -5.90 -21.50 7.48
N ALA A 85 -6.36 -22.20 8.53
CA ALA A 85 -7.77 -22.26 8.90
C ALA A 85 -8.37 -20.86 9.12
N VAL A 86 -9.61 -20.69 8.67
CA VAL A 86 -10.31 -19.41 8.66
C VAL A 86 -10.89 -19.05 10.02
N THR A 87 -10.92 -17.77 10.35
CA THR A 87 -11.46 -17.22 11.60
C THR A 87 -12.56 -16.21 11.26
N ALA A 88 -13.78 -16.41 11.77
CA ALA A 88 -14.88 -15.46 11.58
C ALA A 88 -14.60 -14.15 12.34
N LEU A 89 -14.95 -13.00 11.75
CA LEU A 89 -14.82 -11.70 12.40
C LEU A 89 -15.98 -11.42 13.37
N ASN A 90 -15.71 -10.66 14.42
CA ASN A 90 -16.72 -10.17 15.37
C ASN A 90 -16.91 -8.66 15.24
N GLY A 91 -18.12 -8.16 15.50
CA GLY A 91 -18.40 -6.73 15.63
C GLY A 91 -18.71 -5.98 14.33
N LEU A 92 -18.93 -6.69 13.21
CA LEU A 92 -19.34 -6.11 11.93
C LEU A 92 -20.81 -6.43 11.61
N SER A 93 -21.50 -5.50 10.96
CA SER A 93 -22.92 -5.56 10.64
C SER A 93 -23.18 -5.94 9.17
N SER A 94 -23.46 -7.23 8.90
CA SER A 94 -23.82 -7.79 7.56
C SER A 94 -22.93 -7.28 6.43
N ALA A 95 -21.67 -7.73 6.46
CA ALA A 95 -20.54 -7.03 5.87
C ALA A 95 -20.02 -7.71 4.59
N TYR A 96 -19.71 -6.90 3.57
CA TYR A 96 -19.30 -7.33 2.23
C TYR A 96 -18.13 -6.48 1.72
N HIS A 97 -17.45 -6.95 0.68
CA HIS A 97 -16.42 -6.19 -0.07
C HIS A 97 -15.32 -5.55 0.81
N PRO A 98 -14.73 -6.27 1.79
CA PRO A 98 -13.80 -5.68 2.77
C PRO A 98 -12.62 -4.96 2.11
N VAL A 99 -12.29 -3.77 2.61
CA VAL A 99 -11.00 -3.10 2.41
C VAL A 99 -10.39 -2.84 3.77
N VAL A 100 -9.31 -3.55 4.10
CA VAL A 100 -8.61 -3.46 5.39
C VAL A 100 -7.28 -2.73 5.22
N LEU A 101 -6.94 -1.90 6.20
CA LEU A 101 -5.63 -1.30 6.38
C LEU A 101 -5.02 -1.72 7.71
N TYR A 102 -3.69 -1.74 7.76
CA TYR A 102 -2.88 -2.01 8.95
C TYR A 102 -1.80 -0.94 9.11
N ASP A 103 -1.59 -0.47 10.34
CA ASP A 103 -0.42 0.31 10.72
C ASP A 103 0.11 -0.16 12.08
N ALA A 104 1.40 -0.50 12.12
CA ALA A 104 2.11 -0.84 13.35
C ALA A 104 2.28 0.37 14.29
N ASN A 105 2.14 1.60 13.77
CA ASN A 105 2.22 2.86 14.50
C ASN A 105 0.83 3.44 14.84
N GLU A 106 -0.18 2.58 14.88
CA GLU A 106 -1.54 2.89 15.33
C GLU A 106 -2.23 4.05 14.57
N PHE A 107 -1.93 4.22 13.27
CA PHE A 107 -2.39 5.33 12.43
C PHE A 107 -1.98 6.73 12.93
N GLY A 108 -0.90 6.81 13.72
CA GLY A 108 -0.46 8.04 14.39
C GLY A 108 -0.70 8.04 15.91
N GLY A 109 -1.11 6.91 16.49
CA GLY A 109 -1.38 6.73 17.91
C GLY A 109 -2.88 6.57 18.20
N GLY A 110 -3.20 5.70 19.15
CA GLY A 110 -4.59 5.52 19.62
C GLY A 110 -4.97 4.08 19.98
N GLY A 111 -4.01 3.15 19.99
CA GLY A 111 -4.23 1.74 20.32
C GLY A 111 -4.94 0.92 19.24
N ILE A 112 -5.17 1.47 18.04
CA ILE A 112 -5.86 0.80 16.92
C ILE A 112 -4.87 0.51 15.80
N ASN A 113 -4.65 -0.77 15.50
CA ASN A 113 -3.72 -1.20 14.46
C ASN A 113 -4.38 -1.49 13.11
N TYR A 114 -5.69 -1.73 13.10
CA TYR A 114 -6.46 -2.09 11.91
C TYR A 114 -7.67 -1.18 11.72
N LYS A 115 -7.93 -0.82 10.47
CA LYS A 115 -9.15 -0.12 10.03
C LYS A 115 -9.77 -0.89 8.88
N ILE A 116 -11.08 -1.03 8.87
CA ILE A 116 -11.83 -1.66 7.78
C ILE A 116 -12.88 -0.71 7.24
N TRP A 117 -13.00 -0.66 5.92
CA TRP A 117 -14.17 -0.17 5.21
C TRP A 117 -14.85 -1.35 4.53
N TYR A 118 -16.17 -1.39 4.56
CA TYR A 118 -16.91 -2.50 3.96
C TYR A 118 -18.28 -2.04 3.45
N TRP A 119 -18.81 -2.77 2.46
CA TRP A 119 -20.12 -2.51 1.89
C TRP A 119 -21.24 -3.21 2.69
N VAL A 120 -22.40 -2.58 2.78
CA VAL A 120 -23.62 -3.18 3.32
C VAL A 120 -24.69 -3.23 2.23
N GLY A 121 -25.22 -4.43 2.00
CA GLY A 121 -26.21 -4.68 0.97
C GLY A 121 -27.53 -3.95 1.21
N GLY A 122 -28.15 -3.48 0.13
CA GLY A 122 -29.54 -3.04 0.09
C GLY A 122 -29.83 -1.55 0.30
N SER A 123 -28.82 -0.67 0.37
CA SER A 123 -29.00 0.78 0.61
C SER A 123 -28.28 1.70 -0.39
N LEU A 124 -28.16 1.27 -1.66
CA LEU A 124 -27.29 1.84 -2.71
C LEU A 124 -27.33 3.38 -2.87
N GLU A 125 -28.48 4.02 -2.67
CA GLU A 125 -28.67 5.48 -2.76
C GLU A 125 -28.17 6.26 -1.52
N SER A 126 -27.54 5.59 -0.55
CA SER A 126 -27.16 6.17 0.74
C SER A 126 -25.68 5.98 1.08
N ILE A 127 -25.07 6.98 1.70
CA ILE A 127 -23.71 6.90 2.24
C ILE A 127 -23.55 5.75 3.27
N ASN A 128 -24.66 5.34 3.89
CA ASN A 128 -24.73 4.19 4.79
C ASN A 128 -24.38 2.85 4.12
N SER A 129 -24.33 2.78 2.79
CA SER A 129 -23.82 1.62 2.06
C SER A 129 -22.35 1.33 2.33
N ILE A 130 -21.55 2.29 2.81
CA ILE A 130 -20.19 2.03 3.28
C ILE A 130 -20.13 2.25 4.79
N ARG A 131 -19.59 1.26 5.49
CA ARG A 131 -19.33 1.30 6.94
C ARG A 131 -17.84 1.25 7.22
N TYR A 132 -17.49 1.68 8.42
CA TYR A 132 -16.14 1.78 8.97
C TYR A 132 -16.11 1.10 10.33
N ALA A 133 -15.04 0.36 10.63
CA ALA A 133 -14.76 -0.18 11.96
C ALA A 133 -13.24 -0.25 12.24
N GLU A 134 -12.90 -0.47 13.51
CA GLU A 134 -11.53 -0.42 14.05
C GLU A 134 -11.19 -1.71 14.81
N SER A 135 -9.92 -2.13 14.81
CA SER A 135 -9.48 -3.34 15.53
C SER A 135 -8.00 -3.27 15.94
N THR A 136 -7.64 -4.05 16.96
CA THR A 136 -6.26 -4.22 17.46
C THR A 136 -5.62 -5.54 17.00
N ASP A 137 -6.41 -6.51 16.55
CA ASP A 137 -5.97 -7.85 16.16
C ASP A 137 -6.37 -8.26 14.72
N GLY A 138 -7.32 -7.54 14.13
CA GLY A 138 -7.90 -7.82 12.82
C GLY A 138 -9.05 -8.83 12.84
N VAL A 139 -9.49 -9.28 14.02
CA VAL A 139 -10.56 -10.27 14.24
C VAL A 139 -11.75 -9.64 14.96
N ASN A 140 -11.48 -8.90 16.03
CA ASN A 140 -12.48 -8.28 16.88
C ASN A 140 -12.58 -6.79 16.54
N TRP A 141 -13.71 -6.40 15.94
CA TRP A 141 -13.94 -5.05 15.47
C TRP A 141 -14.85 -4.27 16.43
N ILE A 142 -14.55 -2.99 16.57
CA ILE A 142 -15.27 -2.02 17.39
C ILE A 142 -15.55 -0.76 16.56
N ASN A 143 -16.35 0.15 17.11
CA ASN A 143 -16.64 1.46 16.50
C ASN A 143 -17.32 1.37 15.10
N ASP A 144 -18.07 0.28 14.87
CA ASP A 144 -18.79 0.02 13.62
C ASP A 144 -19.88 1.07 13.35
N GLN A 145 -19.70 1.87 12.30
CA GLN A 145 -20.57 2.99 11.94
C GLN A 145 -20.59 3.26 10.43
N PRO A 146 -21.62 3.93 9.90
CA PRO A 146 -21.57 4.49 8.54
C PRO A 146 -20.40 5.47 8.38
N ILE A 147 -19.81 5.53 7.18
CA ILE A 147 -19.01 6.70 6.82
C ILE A 147 -19.92 7.93 6.60
N GLN A 148 -19.31 9.10 6.57
CA GLN A 148 -19.98 10.40 6.50
C GLN A 148 -19.57 11.15 5.23
N GLN A 149 -20.47 11.99 4.74
CA GLN A 149 -20.25 12.93 3.63
C GLN A 149 -20.91 14.27 3.97
N HIS A 150 -20.64 15.33 3.20
CA HIS A 150 -21.24 16.64 3.45
C HIS A 150 -22.78 16.59 3.43
N ALA A 151 -23.45 17.35 4.31
CA ALA A 151 -24.87 17.18 4.58
C ALA A 151 -25.80 17.68 3.45
N SER A 152 -25.39 18.71 2.71
CA SER A 152 -26.27 19.42 1.75
C SER A 152 -25.63 19.84 0.42
N ASP A 153 -24.30 19.77 0.30
CA ASP A 153 -23.58 20.10 -0.94
C ASP A 153 -23.23 18.83 -1.71
N SER A 154 -23.97 18.60 -2.79
CA SER A 154 -23.81 17.43 -3.66
C SER A 154 -22.46 17.38 -4.39
N SER A 155 -21.71 18.48 -4.46
CA SER A 155 -20.39 18.52 -5.08
C SER A 155 -19.31 17.86 -4.22
N LEU A 156 -19.59 17.65 -2.93
CA LEU A 156 -18.70 17.02 -1.95
C LEU A 156 -19.15 15.59 -1.57
N GLN A 157 -20.41 15.25 -1.85
CA GLN A 157 -21.03 13.95 -1.52
C GLN A 157 -20.55 12.82 -2.45
N LEU A 158 -20.27 11.63 -1.90
CA LEU A 158 -19.83 10.44 -2.64
C LEU A 158 -20.97 9.79 -3.43
N VAL A 159 -22.18 9.83 -2.86
CA VAL A 159 -23.44 9.40 -3.49
C VAL A 159 -24.45 10.55 -3.46
N THR A 160 -25.16 10.73 -4.57
CA THR A 160 -25.95 11.93 -4.88
C THR A 160 -27.30 11.56 -5.51
N ASN A 161 -28.23 12.51 -5.56
CA ASN A 161 -29.50 12.30 -6.25
C ASN A 161 -29.30 11.97 -7.74
N TYR A 162 -30.10 11.03 -8.26
CA TYR A 162 -30.10 10.59 -9.67
C TYR A 162 -29.98 11.74 -10.68
N SER A 163 -30.66 12.87 -10.48
CA SER A 163 -30.68 13.99 -11.44
C SER A 163 -29.37 14.79 -11.56
N LEU A 164 -28.34 14.46 -10.77
CA LEU A 164 -27.09 15.22 -10.68
C LEU A 164 -25.92 14.50 -11.38
N TYR A 165 -24.89 15.27 -11.75
CA TYR A 165 -23.61 14.79 -12.29
C TYR A 165 -23.71 13.76 -13.44
N ASN A 166 -24.78 13.81 -14.24
CA ASN A 166 -25.07 12.81 -15.28
C ASN A 166 -25.10 11.36 -14.74
N HIS A 167 -25.72 11.18 -13.58
CA HIS A 167 -26.04 9.88 -12.97
C HIS A 167 -24.83 9.08 -12.42
N TYR A 168 -23.57 9.50 -12.66
CA TYR A 168 -22.37 8.73 -12.26
C TYR A 168 -22.28 8.33 -10.77
N PHE A 169 -22.89 9.12 -9.88
CA PHE A 169 -22.84 8.92 -8.44
C PHE A 169 -24.24 8.64 -7.87
N TYR A 170 -25.09 7.95 -8.63
CA TYR A 170 -26.44 7.61 -8.21
C TYR A 170 -26.44 6.49 -7.15
N HIS A 171 -25.62 5.47 -7.35
CA HIS A 171 -25.51 4.30 -6.47
C HIS A 171 -24.07 4.05 -6.00
N LEU A 172 -23.95 3.40 -4.84
CA LEU A 172 -22.69 3.10 -4.14
C LEU A 172 -22.54 1.61 -3.84
N TYR A 173 -21.61 0.94 -4.54
CA TYR A 173 -21.40 -0.52 -4.46
C TYR A 173 -20.27 -0.95 -3.52
N GLY A 174 -19.56 0.00 -2.94
CA GLY A 174 -18.65 -0.23 -1.82
C GLY A 174 -17.33 0.52 -1.90
N PRO A 175 -16.45 0.30 -0.91
CA PRO A 175 -15.06 0.70 -1.02
C PRO A 175 -14.37 -0.20 -2.06
N GLY A 176 -13.73 0.39 -3.06
CA GLY A 176 -12.93 -0.32 -4.04
C GLY A 176 -11.53 -0.61 -3.47
N TYR A 177 -10.82 0.46 -3.10
CA TYR A 177 -9.47 0.41 -2.53
C TYR A 177 -9.21 1.63 -1.65
N VAL A 178 -8.45 1.50 -0.57
CA VAL A 178 -8.08 2.62 0.31
C VAL A 178 -6.56 2.68 0.45
N ILE A 179 -6.00 3.88 0.29
CA ILE A 179 -4.59 4.19 0.55
C ILE A 179 -4.50 4.94 1.88
N TYR A 180 -3.60 4.51 2.75
CA TYR A 180 -3.19 5.27 3.94
C TYR A 180 -1.84 5.94 3.71
N ASN A 181 -1.81 7.26 3.83
CA ASN A 181 -0.62 8.09 3.79
C ASN A 181 -0.29 8.57 5.22
N PRO A 182 0.60 7.89 5.97
CA PRO A 182 0.94 8.31 7.33
C PRO A 182 1.55 9.72 7.39
N ALA A 183 2.28 10.12 6.33
CA ALA A 183 2.88 11.44 6.17
C ALA A 183 1.91 12.51 5.60
N GLY A 184 0.63 12.18 5.40
CA GLY A 184 -0.37 13.07 4.84
C GLY A 184 -0.56 14.35 5.67
N THR A 185 -0.42 15.50 5.02
CA THR A 185 -0.57 16.86 5.55
C THR A 185 -2.01 17.39 5.50
N ASN A 186 -2.89 16.77 4.70
CA ASN A 186 -4.29 17.15 4.50
C ASN A 186 -4.46 18.63 4.05
N VAL A 187 -3.76 19.03 2.99
CA VAL A 187 -3.87 20.39 2.41
C VAL A 187 -5.31 20.62 1.94
N GLY A 188 -5.90 21.75 2.38
CA GLY A 188 -7.30 22.13 2.16
C GLY A 188 -8.28 21.71 3.27
N SER A 189 -7.92 20.75 4.14
CA SER A 189 -8.83 20.18 5.16
C SER A 189 -9.35 21.14 6.23
N THR A 190 -8.76 22.32 6.36
CA THR A 190 -9.26 23.41 7.22
C THR A 190 -10.52 24.09 6.67
N THR A 191 -10.85 23.86 5.40
CA THR A 191 -12.01 24.41 4.68
C THR A 191 -12.76 23.29 3.96
N PRO A 192 -13.35 22.33 4.69
CA PRO A 192 -13.95 21.10 4.12
C PRO A 192 -15.11 21.35 3.15
N ASP A 193 -15.67 22.56 3.13
CA ASP A 193 -16.74 22.98 2.23
C ASP A 193 -16.20 23.68 0.96
N ASN A 194 -14.89 23.66 0.71
CA ASN A 194 -14.22 24.31 -0.42
C ASN A 194 -13.14 23.41 -1.06
N LYS A 195 -13.52 22.55 -2.00
CA LYS A 195 -12.59 21.65 -2.72
C LYS A 195 -11.64 22.31 -3.73
N LYS A 196 -11.37 23.63 -3.62
CA LYS A 196 -10.55 24.39 -4.59
C LYS A 196 -9.06 24.40 -4.27
N ASP A 197 -8.71 24.26 -3.00
CA ASP A 197 -7.36 24.21 -2.46
C ASP A 197 -7.00 22.81 -1.90
N ASP A 198 -7.88 21.82 -2.09
CA ASP A 198 -7.65 20.43 -1.71
C ASP A 198 -6.64 19.72 -2.64
N GLU A 199 -5.52 19.25 -2.06
CA GLU A 199 -4.58 18.37 -2.75
C GLU A 199 -4.86 16.90 -2.36
N VAL A 200 -5.60 16.16 -3.19
CA VAL A 200 -6.10 14.80 -2.91
C VAL A 200 -5.07 13.86 -2.27
N PHE A 201 -3.87 13.74 -2.86
CA PHE A 201 -2.83 12.82 -2.37
C PHE A 201 -2.02 13.35 -1.18
N SER A 202 -2.29 14.59 -0.73
CA SER A 202 -1.78 15.10 0.54
C SER A 202 -2.58 14.59 1.74
N TYR A 203 -3.81 14.10 1.53
CA TYR A 203 -4.66 13.59 2.61
C TYR A 203 -4.14 12.27 3.18
N LYS A 204 -4.46 12.02 4.46
CA LYS A 204 -4.10 10.77 5.16
C LYS A 204 -4.80 9.55 4.61
N TYR A 205 -6.02 9.68 4.10
CA TYR A 205 -6.78 8.59 3.50
C TYR A 205 -7.32 8.98 2.13
N ILE A 206 -7.12 8.11 1.15
CA ILE A 206 -7.65 8.25 -0.21
C ILE A 206 -8.39 6.96 -0.54
N MET A 207 -9.64 7.05 -1.00
CA MET A 207 -10.48 5.91 -1.35
C MET A 207 -10.85 5.97 -2.83
N TYR A 208 -10.51 4.91 -3.56
CA TYR A 208 -11.20 4.57 -4.79
C TYR A 208 -12.46 3.79 -4.42
N TYR A 209 -13.61 4.17 -4.96
CA TYR A 209 -14.90 3.58 -4.60
C TYR A 209 -15.74 3.26 -5.82
N ASP A 210 -16.57 2.23 -5.68
CA ASP A 210 -17.37 1.68 -6.76
C ASP A 210 -18.68 2.48 -6.85
N SER A 211 -18.75 3.36 -7.85
CA SER A 211 -19.88 4.25 -8.12
C SER A 211 -20.66 3.77 -9.33
N SER A 212 -21.99 3.82 -9.28
CA SER A 212 -22.84 3.33 -10.36
C SER A 212 -23.80 4.40 -10.88
N SER A 213 -23.99 4.34 -12.20
CA SER A 213 -25.05 5.06 -12.92
C SER A 213 -26.18 4.14 -13.42
N GLU A 214 -26.11 2.84 -13.15
CA GLU A 214 -27.06 1.82 -13.64
C GLU A 214 -27.25 1.82 -15.17
N GLY A 215 -26.21 2.17 -15.94
CA GLY A 215 -26.26 2.25 -17.39
C GLY A 215 -26.87 3.55 -17.92
N THR A 216 -27.17 4.52 -17.06
CA THR A 216 -27.85 5.79 -17.42
C THR A 216 -26.90 6.97 -17.64
N SER A 217 -25.59 6.82 -17.40
CA SER A 217 -24.58 7.84 -17.74
C SER A 217 -24.57 8.17 -19.25
N PRO A 218 -23.98 9.29 -19.67
CA PRO A 218 -23.84 9.63 -21.10
C PRO A 218 -23.05 8.58 -21.90
N ASN A 219 -22.14 7.86 -21.23
CA ASN A 219 -21.36 6.75 -21.77
C ASN A 219 -22.12 5.40 -21.65
N GLN A 220 -23.31 5.39 -21.06
CA GLN A 220 -24.16 4.22 -20.77
C GLN A 220 -23.45 3.15 -19.93
N THR A 221 -22.54 3.56 -19.04
CA THR A 221 -21.74 2.70 -18.16
C THR A 221 -22.52 2.29 -16.91
N ASN A 222 -22.28 1.09 -16.39
CA ASN A 222 -22.94 0.59 -15.20
C ASN A 222 -22.18 1.03 -13.94
N GLU A 223 -21.03 0.40 -13.66
CA GLU A 223 -20.20 0.67 -12.49
C GLU A 223 -18.82 1.20 -12.94
N ASP A 224 -18.42 2.34 -12.40
CA ASP A 224 -17.17 3.06 -12.71
C ASP A 224 -16.43 3.38 -11.39
N THR A 225 -15.11 3.57 -11.45
CA THR A 225 -14.31 3.85 -10.25
C THR A 225 -14.20 5.35 -10.01
N SER A 226 -14.69 5.79 -8.86
CA SER A 226 -14.62 7.17 -8.38
C SER A 226 -13.58 7.34 -7.28
N LEU A 227 -13.24 8.59 -6.94
CA LEU A 227 -12.18 8.94 -6.00
C LEU A 227 -12.70 9.87 -4.90
N ALA A 228 -12.30 9.61 -3.65
CA ALA A 228 -12.59 10.45 -2.49
C ALA A 228 -11.37 10.53 -1.57
N TYR A 229 -11.33 11.55 -0.72
CA TYR A 229 -10.26 11.77 0.26
C TYR A 229 -10.82 12.11 1.65
N SER A 230 -10.03 11.84 2.68
CA SER A 230 -10.39 12.04 4.08
C SER A 230 -9.17 12.25 4.97
N ALA A 231 -9.29 13.12 5.97
CA ALA A 231 -8.26 13.32 6.98
C ALA A 231 -8.30 12.27 8.11
N ASN A 232 -9.45 11.60 8.31
CA ASN A 232 -9.69 10.70 9.46
C ASN A 232 -10.17 9.29 9.08
N GLY A 233 -10.62 9.08 7.84
CA GLY A 233 -11.17 7.82 7.34
C GLY A 233 -12.67 7.64 7.57
N ILE A 234 -13.34 8.60 8.20
CA ILE A 234 -14.77 8.56 8.54
C ILE A 234 -15.57 9.57 7.70
N TYR A 235 -15.11 10.83 7.61
CA TYR A 235 -15.75 11.86 6.78
C TYR A 235 -15.00 11.99 5.45
N TRP A 236 -15.71 11.79 4.34
CA TRP A 236 -15.13 11.72 3.00
C TRP A 236 -15.66 12.82 2.09
N ILE A 237 -14.78 13.37 1.26
CA ILE A 237 -15.08 14.37 0.24
C ILE A 237 -14.83 13.75 -1.14
N ARG A 238 -15.81 13.85 -2.03
CA ARG A 238 -15.73 13.35 -3.41
C ARG A 238 -14.81 14.23 -4.26
N TYR A 239 -13.90 13.61 -5.02
CA TYR A 239 -13.11 14.28 -6.03
C TYR A 239 -13.87 14.43 -7.36
N GLY A 240 -13.62 15.55 -8.06
CA GLY A 240 -14.13 15.80 -9.41
C GLY A 240 -15.66 15.90 -9.49
N ASP A 241 -16.19 15.76 -10.71
CA ASP A 241 -17.63 15.70 -11.06
C ASP A 241 -17.94 14.53 -12.03
N LYS A 242 -16.99 13.59 -12.16
CA LYS A 242 -17.07 12.32 -12.90
C LYS A 242 -16.17 11.27 -12.21
N PRO A 243 -16.35 9.96 -12.47
CA PRO A 243 -15.42 8.93 -12.02
C PRO A 243 -14.02 9.15 -12.61
N VAL A 244 -12.98 8.66 -11.92
CA VAL A 244 -11.58 8.78 -12.35
C VAL A 244 -11.16 7.66 -13.32
N LEU A 245 -11.84 6.51 -13.25
CA LEU A 245 -11.77 5.45 -14.24
C LEU A 245 -13.19 5.19 -14.74
N ILE A 246 -13.42 5.41 -16.03
CA ILE A 246 -14.71 5.18 -16.69
C ILE A 246 -14.55 4.00 -17.64
N SER A 247 -15.53 3.11 -17.64
CA SER A 247 -15.70 1.99 -18.57
C SER A 247 -15.74 2.51 -20.01
N SER A 248 -15.32 1.76 -21.02
CA SER A 248 -15.13 2.37 -22.36
C SER A 248 -16.43 2.95 -22.95
N GLY A 249 -17.57 2.37 -22.61
CA GLY A 249 -18.90 2.68 -23.15
C GLY A 249 -19.20 1.95 -24.46
N ASP A 250 -18.20 1.37 -25.13
CA ASP A 250 -18.38 0.53 -26.32
C ASP A 250 -18.63 -0.92 -25.89
N PRO A 251 -19.80 -1.53 -26.20
CA PRO A 251 -20.09 -2.91 -25.84
C PRO A 251 -19.20 -3.96 -26.54
N ASN A 252 -18.40 -3.56 -27.53
CA ASN A 252 -17.42 -4.43 -28.18
C ASN A 252 -16.10 -4.52 -27.41
N ASP A 253 -15.77 -3.53 -26.57
CA ASP A 253 -14.61 -3.59 -25.68
C ASP A 253 -14.94 -4.47 -24.47
N TRP A 254 -13.94 -5.20 -23.96
CA TRP A 254 -14.11 -6.12 -22.83
C TRP A 254 -14.51 -5.42 -21.51
N ASP A 255 -14.22 -4.12 -21.35
CA ASP A 255 -14.60 -3.28 -20.22
C ASP A 255 -15.64 -2.21 -20.58
N GLY A 256 -16.50 -2.51 -21.57
CA GLY A 256 -17.49 -1.57 -22.11
C GLY A 256 -18.53 -1.03 -21.11
N LYS A 257 -18.79 -1.72 -19.99
CA LYS A 257 -19.85 -1.37 -19.02
C LYS A 257 -19.41 -1.30 -17.56
N TYR A 258 -18.32 -1.98 -17.19
CA TYR A 258 -17.86 -2.08 -15.81
C TYR A 258 -16.36 -1.80 -15.73
N SER A 259 -15.94 -0.94 -14.79
CA SER A 259 -14.54 -0.70 -14.42
C SER A 259 -14.47 -0.33 -12.92
N TYR A 260 -14.36 -1.35 -12.06
CA TYR A 260 -14.59 -1.24 -10.61
C TYR A 260 -13.68 -2.17 -9.81
N ARG A 261 -13.75 -2.10 -8.47
CA ARG A 261 -12.97 -2.85 -7.49
C ARG A 261 -11.49 -2.89 -7.87
N VAL A 262 -10.87 -1.73 -7.76
CA VAL A 262 -9.49 -1.53 -8.18
C VAL A 262 -8.47 -1.96 -7.13
N SER A 263 -7.20 -2.03 -7.53
CA SER A 263 -6.06 -2.05 -6.62
C SER A 263 -4.92 -1.23 -7.21
N VAL A 264 -4.32 -0.36 -6.38
CA VAL A 264 -3.33 0.63 -6.80
C VAL A 264 -2.02 0.45 -6.07
N VAL A 265 -0.92 0.39 -6.83
CA VAL A 265 0.45 0.44 -6.29
C VAL A 265 1.25 1.54 -7.01
N LYS A 266 2.36 1.99 -6.42
CA LYS A 266 3.24 2.99 -7.03
C LYS A 266 4.63 2.41 -7.25
N ILE A 267 5.10 2.41 -8.50
CA ILE A 267 6.37 1.83 -8.96
C ILE A 267 7.12 2.92 -9.72
N ASP A 268 8.37 3.21 -9.33
CA ASP A 268 9.24 4.20 -9.97
C ASP A 268 8.54 5.54 -10.31
N ASN A 269 7.72 6.02 -9.36
CA ASN A 269 6.85 7.20 -9.40
C ASN A 269 5.58 7.13 -10.28
N ILE A 270 5.38 6.07 -11.06
CA ILE A 270 4.14 5.81 -11.80
C ILE A 270 3.16 5.06 -10.89
N TYR A 271 1.90 5.47 -10.88
CA TYR A 271 0.82 4.68 -10.30
C TYR A 271 0.35 3.65 -11.32
N HIS A 272 0.22 2.41 -10.86
CA HIS A 272 -0.34 1.29 -11.61
C HIS A 272 -1.62 0.85 -10.91
N LEU A 273 -2.68 0.68 -11.70
CA LEU A 273 -4.01 0.31 -11.24
C LEU A 273 -4.48 -0.93 -12.00
N TRP A 274 -4.91 -1.94 -11.26
CA TRP A 274 -5.65 -3.07 -11.81
C TRP A 274 -7.11 -2.94 -11.43
N TYR A 275 -8.01 -3.32 -12.32
CA TYR A 275 -9.46 -3.16 -12.15
C TYR A 275 -10.22 -4.37 -12.67
N SER A 276 -11.39 -4.63 -12.08
CA SER A 276 -12.37 -5.58 -12.61
C SER A 276 -13.12 -4.93 -13.77
N GLY A 277 -13.27 -5.64 -14.89
CA GLY A 277 -14.03 -5.13 -16.04
C GLY A 277 -14.91 -6.15 -16.72
N ALA A 278 -15.95 -5.64 -17.39
CA ALA A 278 -16.88 -6.39 -18.23
C ALA A 278 -17.64 -5.49 -19.20
N ASN A 279 -18.13 -6.09 -20.29
CA ASN A 279 -18.90 -5.41 -21.33
C ASN A 279 -20.43 -5.47 -21.17
N GLY A 280 -20.94 -6.04 -20.07
CA GLY A 280 -22.38 -6.20 -19.84
C GLY A 280 -23.04 -7.37 -20.57
N LEU A 281 -22.28 -8.24 -21.24
CA LEU A 281 -22.80 -9.35 -22.04
C LEU A 281 -22.43 -10.73 -21.43
N GLY A 282 -23.23 -11.75 -21.77
CA GLY A 282 -22.98 -13.13 -21.39
C GLY A 282 -23.31 -13.49 -19.93
N PRO A 283 -23.05 -14.74 -19.50
CA PRO A 283 -23.19 -15.15 -18.10
C PRO A 283 -22.29 -14.37 -17.12
N GLU A 284 -21.20 -13.81 -17.64
CA GLU A 284 -20.15 -13.12 -16.87
C GLU A 284 -20.35 -11.59 -16.84
N TYR A 285 -21.57 -11.08 -17.07
CA TYR A 285 -21.85 -9.69 -17.47
C TYR A 285 -21.20 -8.54 -16.67
N TYR A 286 -20.75 -8.77 -15.44
CA TYR A 286 -20.05 -7.80 -14.59
C TYR A 286 -18.62 -8.18 -14.18
N ALA A 287 -18.08 -9.33 -14.61
CA ALA A 287 -16.84 -9.88 -14.08
C ALA A 287 -16.06 -10.73 -15.10
N GLN A 288 -15.80 -10.16 -16.28
CA GLN A 288 -15.16 -10.86 -17.39
C GLN A 288 -13.64 -10.94 -17.25
N GLY A 289 -12.98 -9.87 -16.80
CA GLY A 289 -11.53 -9.83 -16.71
C GLY A 289 -10.97 -8.80 -15.74
N ILE A 290 -9.63 -8.78 -15.70
CA ILE A 290 -8.80 -7.86 -14.92
C ILE A 290 -7.99 -7.02 -15.90
N GLY A 291 -8.21 -5.70 -15.89
CA GLY A 291 -7.49 -4.73 -16.71
C GLY A 291 -6.32 -4.09 -15.98
N HIS A 292 -5.47 -3.37 -16.72
CA HIS A 292 -4.40 -2.54 -16.18
C HIS A 292 -4.49 -1.11 -16.73
N ALA A 293 -4.10 -0.14 -15.91
CA ALA A 293 -4.01 1.28 -16.27
C ALA A 293 -2.85 1.95 -15.54
N THR A 294 -2.26 2.98 -16.16
CA THR A 294 -1.16 3.76 -15.59
C THR A 294 -1.54 5.23 -15.40
N SER A 295 -0.92 5.89 -14.41
CA SER A 295 -1.11 7.31 -14.14
C SER A 295 0.12 7.93 -13.49
N ILE A 296 0.38 9.22 -13.74
CA ILE A 296 1.44 10.00 -13.07
C ILE A 296 0.95 10.69 -11.79
N ASP A 297 -0.36 10.89 -11.65
CA ASP A 297 -0.99 11.64 -10.55
C ASP A 297 -1.97 10.79 -9.72
N GLY A 298 -2.36 9.61 -10.19
CA GLY A 298 -3.34 8.72 -9.55
C GLY A 298 -4.80 9.11 -9.86
N ILE A 299 -5.02 10.08 -10.74
CA ILE A 299 -6.33 10.66 -11.05
C ILE A 299 -6.65 10.48 -12.53
N ASN A 300 -5.69 10.81 -13.40
CA ASN A 300 -5.82 10.72 -14.85
C ASN A 300 -5.20 9.40 -15.32
N TRP A 301 -6.03 8.45 -15.72
CA TRP A 301 -5.62 7.08 -16.04
C TRP A 301 -5.56 6.80 -17.54
N THR A 302 -4.49 6.13 -17.96
CA THR A 302 -4.35 5.57 -19.32
C THR A 302 -4.53 4.07 -19.23
N LYS A 303 -5.67 3.56 -19.73
CA LYS A 303 -6.00 2.12 -19.76
C LYS A 303 -5.22 1.41 -20.87
N GLU A 304 -4.80 0.18 -20.61
CA GLU A 304 -4.40 -0.75 -21.67
C GLU A 304 -5.64 -1.29 -22.38
N ALA A 305 -5.50 -1.59 -23.68
CA ALA A 305 -6.63 -2.03 -24.52
C ALA A 305 -7.08 -3.47 -24.25
N PHE A 306 -6.20 -4.30 -23.68
CA PHE A 306 -6.45 -5.71 -23.42
C PHE A 306 -6.38 -6.00 -21.91
N PRO A 307 -7.17 -6.96 -21.40
CA PRO A 307 -7.07 -7.37 -20.01
C PRO A 307 -5.77 -8.17 -19.76
N VAL A 308 -5.27 -8.09 -18.53
CA VAL A 308 -4.19 -8.94 -18.01
C VAL A 308 -4.67 -10.41 -17.92
N PHE A 309 -5.90 -10.62 -17.47
CA PHE A 309 -6.56 -11.93 -17.39
C PHE A 309 -8.04 -11.81 -17.78
N HIS A 310 -8.58 -12.79 -18.51
CA HIS A 310 -9.99 -12.88 -18.87
C HIS A 310 -10.54 -14.29 -18.59
N SER A 311 -11.83 -14.40 -18.25
CA SER A 311 -12.55 -15.68 -18.15
C SER A 311 -12.40 -16.61 -19.37
N ASN A 312 -12.08 -16.06 -20.55
CA ASN A 312 -11.90 -16.80 -21.80
C ASN A 312 -10.48 -17.35 -22.03
N ASP A 313 -9.54 -17.16 -21.09
CA ASP A 313 -8.15 -17.64 -21.17
C ASP A 313 -8.01 -19.19 -21.12
N GLY A 314 -9.11 -19.93 -21.10
CA GLY A 314 -9.13 -21.40 -20.99
C GLY A 314 -8.78 -21.93 -19.60
N LYS A 315 -8.83 -21.10 -18.56
CA LYS A 315 -8.51 -21.47 -17.17
C LYS A 315 -9.77 -21.93 -16.44
N GLU A 316 -9.89 -23.25 -16.22
CA GLU A 316 -11.11 -23.86 -15.69
C GLU A 316 -11.62 -23.22 -14.40
N TRP A 317 -10.74 -22.94 -13.43
CA TRP A 317 -11.07 -22.40 -12.09
C TRP A 317 -11.64 -20.95 -12.09
N ARG A 318 -11.53 -20.24 -13.22
CA ARG A 318 -11.97 -18.84 -13.38
C ARG A 318 -12.72 -18.57 -14.69
N ASN A 319 -13.23 -19.62 -15.31
CA ASN A 319 -13.90 -19.54 -16.61
C ASN A 319 -15.28 -18.88 -16.57
N ALA A 320 -15.91 -18.76 -15.39
CA ALA A 320 -17.21 -18.12 -15.22
C ALA A 320 -17.14 -16.75 -14.54
N ARG A 321 -15.99 -16.33 -13.98
CA ARG A 321 -15.60 -14.94 -13.59
C ARG A 321 -14.09 -14.84 -13.37
N THR A 322 -13.49 -13.71 -13.72
CA THR A 322 -12.08 -13.36 -13.42
C THR A 322 -12.04 -11.87 -13.03
N TYR A 323 -11.79 -11.54 -11.76
CA TYR A 323 -12.08 -10.20 -11.21
C TYR A 323 -11.54 -9.94 -9.79
N THR A 324 -11.84 -8.75 -9.26
CA THR A 324 -11.46 -8.23 -7.93
C THR A 324 -9.96 -8.37 -7.64
N PRO A 325 -9.09 -7.77 -8.48
CA PRO A 325 -7.66 -7.83 -8.28
C PRO A 325 -7.27 -7.08 -7.02
N LEU A 326 -6.39 -7.69 -6.23
CA LEU A 326 -5.65 -7.01 -5.19
C LEU A 326 -4.17 -7.26 -5.40
N VAL A 327 -3.43 -6.18 -5.69
CA VAL A 327 -2.01 -6.20 -6.00
C VAL A 327 -1.22 -5.56 -4.87
N LEU A 328 -0.22 -6.28 -4.39
CA LEU A 328 0.82 -5.76 -3.53
C LEU A 328 2.13 -5.64 -4.32
N TYR A 329 2.88 -4.58 -4.04
CA TYR A 329 4.26 -4.37 -4.51
C TYR A 329 5.16 -4.13 -3.30
N ASP A 330 6.24 -4.91 -3.19
CA ASP A 330 7.39 -4.57 -2.34
C ASP A 330 8.64 -4.67 -3.20
N ARG A 331 9.31 -3.53 -3.39
CA ARG A 331 10.59 -3.42 -4.11
C ARG A 331 11.64 -4.45 -3.64
N ASN A 332 11.59 -4.85 -2.37
CA ASN A 332 12.54 -5.78 -1.76
C ASN A 332 12.15 -7.25 -1.87
N GLY A 333 10.97 -7.59 -2.41
CA GLY A 333 10.62 -8.99 -2.66
C GLY A 333 9.91 -9.73 -1.52
N PHE A 334 9.21 -9.00 -0.65
CA PHE A 334 8.41 -9.54 0.45
C PHE A 334 9.21 -10.46 1.38
N GLU A 335 8.66 -11.62 1.75
CA GLU A 335 9.31 -12.62 2.61
C GLU A 335 10.54 -13.27 1.97
N THR A 336 10.66 -13.24 0.63
CA THR A 336 11.76 -13.89 -0.09
C THR A 336 13.02 -13.02 -0.18
N GLY A 337 12.89 -11.71 -0.04
CA GLY A 337 13.98 -10.76 -0.29
C GLY A 337 14.39 -10.65 -1.77
N SER A 338 13.57 -11.17 -2.69
CA SER A 338 13.86 -11.23 -4.13
C SER A 338 12.57 -11.36 -4.97
N CYS A 339 12.66 -11.73 -6.25
CA CYS A 339 11.45 -12.01 -7.03
C CYS A 339 10.64 -13.19 -6.44
N PRO A 340 9.30 -13.13 -6.42
CA PRO A 340 8.47 -12.06 -6.98
C PRO A 340 8.38 -10.82 -6.07
N ASN A 341 8.50 -9.63 -6.68
CA ASN A 341 8.35 -8.34 -6.00
C ASN A 341 6.97 -7.68 -6.25
N LEU A 342 6.15 -8.31 -7.08
CA LEU A 342 4.75 -7.96 -7.33
C LEU A 342 3.90 -9.22 -7.13
N LYS A 343 2.82 -9.13 -6.36
CA LYS A 343 1.93 -10.26 -6.02
C LYS A 343 0.48 -9.84 -6.17
N MET A 344 -0.34 -10.64 -6.85
CA MET A 344 -1.78 -10.41 -7.04
C MET A 344 -2.58 -11.57 -6.46
N TRP A 345 -3.62 -11.26 -5.69
CA TRP A 345 -4.71 -12.17 -5.35
C TRP A 345 -5.97 -11.68 -6.01
N PHE A 346 -6.74 -12.60 -6.60
CA PHE A 346 -7.92 -12.25 -7.38
C PHE A 346 -8.93 -13.38 -7.39
N ASN A 347 -10.19 -13.04 -7.63
CA ASN A 347 -11.26 -14.03 -7.64
C ASN A 347 -11.42 -14.73 -8.99
N GLY A 348 -11.63 -16.04 -8.89
CA GLY A 348 -12.14 -16.89 -9.96
C GLY A 348 -13.50 -17.48 -9.56
N LYS A 349 -14.27 -17.86 -10.58
CA LYS A 349 -15.50 -18.64 -10.41
C LYS A 349 -15.59 -19.76 -11.43
N THR A 350 -16.06 -20.92 -10.99
CA THR A 350 -16.44 -22.07 -11.83
C THR A 350 -17.73 -22.67 -11.28
N GLY A 351 -18.77 -22.81 -12.11
CA GLY A 351 -20.06 -23.34 -11.64
C GLY A 351 -20.64 -22.49 -10.49
N SER A 352 -20.73 -23.07 -9.29
CA SER A 352 -21.16 -22.41 -8.05
C SER A 352 -20.01 -21.88 -7.18
N GLU A 353 -18.77 -22.30 -7.44
CA GLU A 353 -17.63 -22.10 -6.55
C GLU A 353 -16.96 -20.75 -6.78
N TYR A 354 -16.57 -20.09 -5.69
CA TYR A 354 -15.90 -18.78 -5.67
C TYR A 354 -14.61 -18.93 -4.88
N THR A 355 -13.50 -18.83 -5.57
CA THR A 355 -12.17 -19.13 -5.03
C THR A 355 -11.22 -17.97 -5.30
N ILE A 356 -10.10 -17.95 -4.59
CA ILE A 356 -9.06 -16.93 -4.76
C ILE A 356 -7.82 -17.61 -5.36
N GLY A 357 -7.38 -17.09 -6.50
CA GLY A 357 -6.12 -17.44 -7.12
C GLY A 357 -5.04 -16.43 -6.83
N TYR A 358 -3.83 -16.80 -7.23
CA TYR A 358 -2.60 -16.05 -7.08
C TYR A 358 -1.92 -15.87 -8.43
N ALA A 359 -1.36 -14.70 -8.66
CA ALA A 359 -0.44 -14.43 -9.75
C ALA A 359 0.74 -13.61 -9.22
N TYR A 360 1.90 -13.73 -9.85
CA TYR A 360 3.11 -13.05 -9.42
C TYR A 360 3.84 -12.40 -10.58
N GLY A 361 4.57 -11.32 -10.28
CA GLY A 361 5.30 -10.53 -11.26
C GLY A 361 6.70 -10.19 -10.78
N CYS A 362 7.55 -9.88 -11.75
CA CYS A 362 8.93 -9.44 -11.55
C CYS A 362 9.14 -8.10 -12.24
N VAL A 363 8.97 -7.01 -11.49
CA VAL A 363 9.30 -5.65 -11.95
C VAL A 363 10.82 -5.50 -11.97
N PRO A 364 11.47 -5.42 -13.14
CA PRO A 364 12.93 -5.34 -13.22
C PRO A 364 13.41 -4.01 -12.65
N GLN A 365 14.41 -4.05 -11.77
CA GLN A 365 15.02 -2.83 -11.24
C GLN A 365 15.88 -2.18 -12.34
N THR A 366 15.31 -1.22 -13.07
CA THR A 366 16.01 -0.57 -14.18
C THR A 366 17.24 0.21 -13.67
N SER A 367 18.39 -0.06 -14.27
CA SER A 367 19.69 0.44 -13.79
C SER A 367 20.01 1.87 -14.27
N SER A 368 19.06 2.79 -14.11
CA SER A 368 19.23 4.24 -14.37
C SER A 368 19.31 5.10 -13.09
N LYS A 369 19.28 4.46 -11.92
CA LYS A 369 20.38 4.63 -10.96
C LYS A 369 21.01 3.27 -10.73
N LYS A 370 22.31 3.13 -11.02
CA LYS A 370 23.11 2.11 -10.33
C LYS A 370 23.36 2.58 -8.90
N LEU A 371 22.29 2.60 -8.11
CA LEU A 371 22.36 2.33 -6.69
C LEU A 371 22.87 0.89 -6.56
N SER A 372 24.21 0.75 -6.62
CA SER A 372 24.95 -0.50 -6.46
C SER A 372 24.31 -1.31 -5.35
N PRO A 373 23.86 -2.54 -5.65
CA PRO A 373 22.60 -3.10 -5.19
C PRO A 373 22.33 -2.68 -3.77
N THR A 374 21.51 -1.64 -3.63
CA THR A 374 21.11 -1.14 -2.32
C THR A 374 20.06 -2.10 -1.79
N MET A 375 20.53 -3.32 -1.48
CA MET A 375 20.11 -4.00 -0.26
C MET A 375 19.99 -2.88 0.76
N PHE A 376 18.77 -2.61 1.22
CA PHE A 376 18.62 -1.63 2.26
C PHE A 376 19.28 -2.22 3.50
N TYR A 377 20.52 -1.77 3.71
CA TYR A 377 21.11 -1.43 4.98
C TYR A 377 20.14 -0.51 5.74
N ASN A 378 18.97 -1.05 6.10
CA ASN A 378 18.19 -0.63 7.25
C ASN A 378 18.83 -1.24 8.50
N VAL A 379 20.16 -1.09 8.59
CA VAL A 379 20.86 -0.97 9.86
C VAL A 379 20.43 0.39 10.39
N LYS A 380 19.26 0.40 11.03
CA LYS A 380 18.91 1.48 11.93
C LYS A 380 19.84 1.35 13.11
N VAL A 381 20.96 2.08 13.07
CA VAL A 381 21.57 2.54 14.31
C VAL A 381 20.49 3.38 14.99
N VAL A 382 20.01 2.89 16.12
CA VAL A 382 19.06 3.63 16.95
C VAL A 382 19.89 4.56 17.79
N GLU A 383 19.87 5.86 17.49
CA GLU A 383 20.44 6.83 18.41
C GLU A 383 19.79 6.70 19.79
N ILE A 384 20.64 6.62 20.81
CA ILE A 384 20.26 6.80 22.21
C ILE A 384 21.24 7.83 22.76
N PHE A 385 20.85 9.10 22.85
CA PHE A 385 21.59 10.10 23.63
C PHE A 385 21.02 10.15 25.04
N ASN A 386 21.88 10.06 26.05
CA ASN A 386 21.48 10.28 27.45
C ASN A 386 22.62 10.84 28.33
N PRO A 387 22.84 12.16 28.34
CA PRO A 387 23.52 12.82 29.45
C PRO A 387 22.51 13.07 30.60
N THR A 388 22.35 12.05 31.45
CA THR A 388 21.78 12.11 32.83
C THR A 388 20.48 12.92 33.07
N SER A 389 19.35 12.19 33.04
CA SER A 389 18.16 12.36 33.90
C SER A 389 17.37 13.69 33.91
N ASN A 390 16.31 13.76 33.10
CA ASN A 390 14.90 13.97 33.53
C ASN A 390 13.99 14.33 32.32
N ILE A 391 13.29 13.32 31.78
CA ILE A 391 12.10 13.35 30.90
C ILE A 391 12.05 14.44 29.78
N HIS A 392 12.25 14.03 28.51
CA HIS A 392 11.18 13.92 27.49
C HIS A 392 11.73 13.33 26.17
N TYR A 393 10.92 12.52 25.47
CA TYR A 393 11.24 11.85 24.20
C TYR A 393 10.59 12.53 22.99
N ILE A 394 11.26 12.50 21.83
CA ILE A 394 10.75 12.53 20.42
C ILE A 394 11.97 12.37 19.48
N GLY A 395 11.91 11.79 18.27
CA GLY A 395 10.78 11.08 17.63
C GLY A 395 10.84 11.05 16.09
N GLY A 396 11.86 10.45 15.47
CA GLY A 396 12.07 10.44 14.00
C GLY A 396 13.32 9.67 13.56
N GLY A 397 13.53 9.50 12.25
CA GLY A 397 14.64 8.72 11.69
C GLY A 397 15.78 9.55 11.10
N GLY A 398 17.00 9.05 11.26
CA GLY A 398 18.26 9.62 10.77
C GLY A 398 19.38 9.31 11.76
N PHE A 399 20.62 9.13 11.28
CA PHE A 399 21.78 9.51 12.08
C PHE A 399 21.80 11.04 12.07
N THR A 400 21.86 11.68 13.23
CA THR A 400 21.94 13.13 13.31
C THR A 400 23.30 13.61 12.84
N GLN A 401 23.29 14.53 11.89
CA GLN A 401 24.41 15.44 11.68
C GLN A 401 24.34 16.49 12.80
N GLY A 402 25.36 16.57 13.65
CA GLY A 402 25.48 17.63 14.66
C GLY A 402 25.08 17.25 16.09
N ALA A 403 25.40 16.03 16.53
CA ALA A 403 25.31 15.67 17.95
C ALA A 403 26.22 16.56 18.82
N VAL A 404 25.75 17.03 19.98
CA VAL A 404 26.58 17.81 20.92
C VAL A 404 27.04 16.91 22.07
N LEU A 405 28.35 16.74 22.23
CA LEU A 405 28.94 15.98 23.33
C LEU A 405 29.56 16.91 24.38
N THR A 406 29.32 16.60 25.65
CA THR A 406 29.89 17.37 26.76
C THR A 406 31.34 16.93 27.00
N ARG A 407 32.27 17.88 27.12
CA ARG A 407 33.69 17.61 27.37
C ARG A 407 33.95 16.99 28.75
N ASN A 408 34.92 16.07 28.82
CA ASN A 408 35.42 15.40 30.03
C ASN A 408 34.39 14.56 30.81
N VAL A 409 33.28 14.17 30.18
CA VAL A 409 32.29 13.24 30.76
C VAL A 409 32.01 12.10 29.78
N ASP A 410 31.46 11.01 30.31
CA ASP A 410 31.09 9.84 29.54
C ASP A 410 29.77 10.08 28.82
N ASN A 411 29.82 10.30 27.50
CA ASN A 411 28.65 10.41 26.65
C ASN A 411 28.34 9.00 26.10
N ILE A 412 27.32 8.35 26.66
CA ILE A 412 26.95 6.98 26.26
C ILE A 412 25.93 7.04 25.12
N ILE A 413 26.25 6.38 24.01
CA ILE A 413 25.32 6.07 22.93
C ILE A 413 25.10 4.56 22.81
N GLN A 414 23.93 4.14 22.34
CA GLN A 414 23.70 2.74 21.96
C GLN A 414 23.72 2.62 20.44
N ILE A 415 24.31 1.54 19.92
CA ILE A 415 24.33 1.20 18.51
C ILE A 415 23.65 -0.16 18.31
N GLY A 416 22.58 -0.17 17.52
CA GLY A 416 21.89 -1.38 17.09
C GLY A 416 22.40 -1.82 15.71
N VAL A 417 22.89 -3.05 15.61
CA VAL A 417 23.39 -3.67 14.37
C VAL A 417 22.53 -4.87 14.01
N GLN A 418 21.91 -4.86 12.83
CA GLN A 418 20.96 -5.88 12.41
C GLN A 418 21.19 -6.29 10.94
N ASN A 419 21.35 -7.58 10.67
CA ASN A 419 21.16 -8.08 9.30
C ASN A 419 19.71 -8.56 9.13
N ARG A 420 18.98 -7.91 8.21
CA ARG A 420 17.57 -8.21 7.86
C ARG A 420 17.41 -9.19 6.69
N GLY A 421 18.52 -9.61 6.06
CA GLY A 421 18.51 -10.59 4.98
C GLY A 421 18.26 -12.03 5.44
N ILE A 422 18.22 -12.93 4.46
CA ILE A 422 17.97 -14.38 4.65
C ILE A 422 19.01 -15.02 5.58
N LEU A 423 20.28 -14.62 5.43
CA LEU A 423 21.38 -15.09 6.27
C LEU A 423 21.51 -14.24 7.54
N LYS A 424 21.44 -14.88 8.71
CA LYS A 424 21.57 -14.19 10.00
C LYS A 424 23.01 -13.73 10.26
N ALA A 425 23.16 -12.58 10.90
CA ALA A 425 24.44 -12.08 11.35
C ALA A 425 24.97 -12.92 12.52
N LYS A 426 26.26 -13.21 12.55
CA LYS A 426 26.93 -13.92 13.66
C LYS A 426 28.29 -13.30 13.95
N ASN A 427 28.73 -13.34 15.20
CA ASN A 427 30.03 -12.83 15.64
C ASN A 427 30.23 -11.35 15.23
N VAL A 428 29.24 -10.52 15.53
CA VAL A 428 29.26 -9.09 15.19
C VAL A 428 30.13 -8.33 16.18
N SER A 429 30.97 -7.44 15.68
CA SER A 429 31.79 -6.50 16.44
C SER A 429 31.72 -5.10 15.83
N ILE A 430 31.92 -4.09 16.67
CA ILE A 430 32.13 -2.70 16.24
C ILE A 430 33.52 -2.26 16.72
N THR A 431 34.27 -1.60 15.84
CA THR A 431 35.52 -0.90 16.16
C THR A 431 35.42 0.55 15.68
N VAL A 432 36.38 1.39 16.07
CA VAL A 432 36.50 2.77 15.56
C VAL A 432 37.83 2.93 14.86
N GLU A 433 37.81 3.45 13.63
CA GLU A 433 39.00 3.82 12.88
C GLU A 433 39.17 5.34 12.86
N GLY A 434 40.42 5.82 12.82
CA GLY A 434 40.73 7.24 12.64
C GLY A 434 40.26 8.19 13.76
N SER A 435 39.91 7.68 14.96
CA SER A 435 39.46 8.51 16.09
C SER A 435 40.47 9.63 16.41
N PRO A 436 40.04 10.88 16.66
CA PRO A 436 40.92 11.93 17.15
C PRO A 436 41.58 11.51 18.48
N SER A 437 42.87 11.77 18.64
CA SER A 437 43.65 11.37 19.83
C SER A 437 43.21 11.99 21.15
N CYS A 438 42.23 12.92 21.10
CA CYS A 438 41.61 13.55 22.25
C CYS A 438 40.23 12.97 22.61
N VAL A 439 39.80 11.85 21.99
CA VAL A 439 38.55 11.15 22.28
C VAL A 439 38.86 9.74 22.77
N ASP A 440 38.53 9.45 24.04
CA ASP A 440 38.54 8.08 24.55
C ASP A 440 37.21 7.40 24.21
N ILE A 441 37.26 6.13 23.80
CA ILE A 441 36.08 5.36 23.39
C ILE A 441 36.14 3.96 24.00
N ASP A 442 35.07 3.55 24.67
CA ASP A 442 34.83 2.16 25.09
C ASP A 442 33.61 1.59 24.35
N ILE A 443 33.66 0.32 23.95
CA ILE A 443 32.58 -0.36 23.23
C ILE A 443 32.28 -1.68 23.92
N LYS A 444 31.04 -1.81 24.41
CA LYS A 444 30.57 -3.00 25.10
C LYS A 444 29.30 -3.54 24.46
N GLN A 445 29.33 -4.79 23.98
CA GLN A 445 28.11 -5.47 23.55
C GLN A 445 27.17 -5.67 24.74
N SER A 446 25.98 -5.07 24.69
CA SER A 446 25.04 -4.98 25.81
C SER A 446 23.90 -5.99 25.72
N LYS A 447 23.41 -6.31 24.50
CA LYS A 447 22.40 -7.35 24.27
C LYS A 447 22.60 -8.02 22.91
N VAL A 448 22.24 -9.30 22.80
CA VAL A 448 22.01 -9.98 21.52
C VAL A 448 20.58 -10.50 21.46
N ASP A 449 19.88 -10.24 20.37
CA ASP A 449 18.51 -10.67 20.11
C ASP A 449 18.48 -11.49 18.81
N ILE A 450 18.88 -12.77 18.95
CA ILE A 450 19.18 -13.66 17.81
C ILE A 450 17.89 -14.04 17.04
N PHE A 451 16.74 -14.09 17.72
CA PHE A 451 15.48 -14.53 17.13
C PHE A 451 14.29 -13.67 17.62
N PRO A 452 13.45 -13.11 16.72
CA PRO A 452 13.45 -13.29 15.26
C PRO A 452 14.40 -12.33 14.52
N LYS A 453 14.97 -11.33 15.20
CA LYS A 453 15.52 -10.12 14.55
C LYS A 453 17.00 -10.18 14.16
N SER A 454 17.82 -11.07 14.71
CA SER A 454 19.28 -11.13 14.44
C SER A 454 19.98 -9.79 14.69
N THR A 455 19.66 -9.16 15.83
CA THR A 455 20.17 -7.83 16.21
C THR A 455 21.18 -7.93 17.35
N TYR A 456 22.27 -7.19 17.24
CA TYR A 456 23.30 -7.01 18.25
C TYR A 456 23.27 -5.56 18.72
N TYR A 457 23.28 -5.33 20.03
CA TYR A 457 23.29 -4.01 20.64
C TYR A 457 24.63 -3.78 21.33
N PHE A 458 25.19 -2.59 21.14
CA PHE A 458 26.46 -2.16 21.70
C PHE A 458 26.24 -0.83 22.42
N ASP A 459 26.65 -0.73 23.67
CA ASP A 459 26.76 0.55 24.37
C ASP A 459 28.18 1.07 24.09
N VAL A 460 28.27 2.29 23.56
CA VAL A 460 29.51 2.98 23.19
C VAL A 460 29.64 4.21 24.07
N THR A 461 30.69 4.24 24.88
CA THR A 461 30.99 5.39 25.75
C THR A 461 32.01 6.26 25.04
N ILE A 462 31.69 7.55 24.83
CA ILE A 462 32.56 8.53 24.18
C ILE A 462 32.91 9.62 25.20
N ASN A 463 34.19 9.76 25.54
CA ASN A 463 34.70 10.79 26.45
C ASN A 463 35.61 11.77 25.68
N PRO A 464 35.06 12.87 25.14
CA PRO A 464 35.85 13.87 24.43
C PRO A 464 36.60 14.76 25.42
N LYS A 465 37.93 14.73 25.36
CA LYS A 465 38.86 15.64 26.04
C LYS A 465 39.33 16.77 25.12
N CYS A 466 38.90 16.75 23.85
CA CYS A 466 39.17 17.73 22.81
C CYS A 466 38.78 19.16 23.20
N GLU A 467 39.29 20.15 22.46
CA GLU A 467 38.80 21.53 22.55
C GLU A 467 37.38 21.64 21.97
N LYS A 468 36.72 22.79 22.17
CA LYS A 468 35.41 23.04 21.54
C LYS A 468 35.56 23.09 20.03
N GLY A 469 34.73 22.35 19.30
CA GLY A 469 34.82 22.25 17.85
C GLY A 469 34.08 21.03 17.31
N ASN A 470 34.11 20.83 15.99
CA ASN A 470 33.46 19.71 15.32
C ASN A 470 34.47 18.59 15.03
N TYR A 471 34.06 17.36 15.28
CA TYR A 471 34.86 16.14 15.22
C TYR A 471 34.06 15.03 14.54
N LYS A 472 34.77 13.97 14.13
CA LYS A 472 34.18 12.82 13.45
C LYS A 472 34.79 11.52 13.95
N LEU A 473 33.95 10.50 14.16
CA LEU A 473 34.35 9.12 14.35
C LEU A 473 33.95 8.28 13.13
N VAL A 474 34.71 7.23 12.84
CA VAL A 474 34.37 6.24 11.81
C VAL A 474 34.17 4.89 12.48
N PHE A 475 32.93 4.45 12.59
CA PHE A 475 32.57 3.14 13.14
C PHE A 475 32.67 2.08 12.06
N LEU A 476 33.48 1.06 12.30
CA LEU A 476 33.61 -0.12 11.45
C LEU A 476 32.87 -1.29 12.10
N VAL A 477 31.82 -1.77 11.44
CA VAL A 477 31.03 -2.93 11.85
C VAL A 477 31.49 -4.14 11.04
N GLN A 478 31.78 -5.26 11.71
CA GLN A 478 32.21 -6.51 11.07
C GLN A 478 31.51 -7.72 11.69
N GLY A 479 31.31 -8.77 10.90
CA GLY A 479 30.78 -10.06 11.34
C GLY A 479 30.46 -10.99 10.18
N ASN A 480 30.04 -12.22 10.49
CA ASN A 480 29.55 -13.13 9.47
C ASN A 480 28.27 -12.55 8.85
N ASN A 481 28.25 -12.43 7.52
CA ASN A 481 27.16 -11.82 6.75
C ASN A 481 26.89 -10.34 7.08
N ILE A 482 27.81 -9.59 7.69
CA ILE A 482 27.62 -8.16 7.93
C ILE A 482 28.96 -7.40 7.92
N SER A 483 29.00 -6.30 7.17
CA SER A 483 30.15 -5.38 7.13
C SER A 483 29.63 -4.00 6.75
N GLN A 484 30.01 -2.96 7.49
CA GLN A 484 29.55 -1.59 7.27
C GLN A 484 30.55 -0.60 7.85
N ILE A 485 30.63 0.60 7.25
CA ILE A 485 31.37 1.73 7.77
C ILE A 485 30.38 2.88 7.91
N GLU A 486 30.30 3.50 9.07
CA GLU A 486 29.43 4.65 9.35
C GLU A 486 30.25 5.80 9.95
N GLU A 487 29.93 7.02 9.54
CA GLU A 487 30.56 8.23 10.06
C GLU A 487 29.65 8.95 11.04
N PHE A 488 30.19 9.35 12.20
CA PHE A 488 29.47 10.05 13.24
C PHE A 488 30.09 11.43 13.47
N GLU A 489 29.40 12.49 13.06
CA GLU A 489 29.81 13.88 13.19
C GLU A 489 29.20 14.53 14.43
N PHE A 490 30.04 15.10 15.30
CA PHE A 490 29.63 15.68 16.57
C PHE A 490 30.40 16.96 16.88
N SER A 491 29.78 17.88 17.63
CA SER A 491 30.47 19.00 18.27
C SER A 491 30.82 18.68 19.72
N VAL A 492 31.89 19.29 20.22
CA VAL A 492 32.26 19.27 21.65
C VAL A 492 31.98 20.63 22.26
N GLU A 493 31.24 20.64 23.38
CA GLU A 493 31.02 21.82 24.22
C GLU A 493 31.68 21.71 25.60
#